data_AF-A0A3L6SNG1-F1
#
_entry.id   AF-A0A3L6SNG1-F1
#
_cell.length_a   1.000
_cell.length_b   1.000
_cell.length_c   1.000
_cell.angle_alpha   90.00
_cell.angle_beta   90.00
_cell.angle_gamma   90.00
#
_symmetry.space_group_name_H-M   'P 1'
#
loop_
_entity.id
_entity.type
_entity.pdbx_description
1 polymer ?
#
loop_
_entity_poly.entity_id
_entity_poly.type
_entity_poly.pdbx_seq_one_letter_code
_entity_poly.pdbx_strand_id
1 'polypeptide(L)'
;MAPLRGANRRKRKPERSLPAQAQAQAPPVPQPLAGDWWDAFSRRLAAGQPSEECQNFETAFKMSRKTFDYLCSLIKGDFTRKTQSFRNFRFGDKVILGVEDQVAVALLRLTTGESLLSIGTCFGMNHSAISNITWRFIECLEERATCHLKWPDPEEMATIKAKFERNQGLPNCCGAIDTTHILMCSSAQPNSNVWLDGENKNSMVLQTVVDPDMRFRDVVSGWPGSLDDSCILRTSCFYRLCQKGSRLTGQMELPGESAGSMVREYIVGDPSYPLLPWLMTPYQEHCLSSEKVEFNKRHAATRMVVQSALANLKERWQVLKGELWRPDKHRLPRIIYACCLLTNIMIDLEDAVRDGMLALLDIT
;
A
#
# COMPACT_ATOMS: atom_id res chain seq x y z
N MET A 1 15.93 -79.62 -3.80
CA MET A 1 17.12 -79.55 -4.67
C MET A 1 18.30 -79.05 -3.85
N ALA A 2 19.37 -79.82 -3.77
CA ALA A 2 20.73 -79.35 -3.44
C ALA A 2 21.57 -79.56 -4.73
N PRO A 3 22.69 -78.85 -4.97
CA PRO A 3 23.87 -79.01 -4.11
C PRO A 3 24.73 -77.76 -3.86
N LEU A 4 25.49 -77.86 -2.76
CA LEU A 4 26.67 -77.07 -2.40
C LEU A 4 27.92 -77.62 -3.13
N ARG A 5 28.81 -76.72 -3.59
CA ARG A 5 30.25 -76.92 -3.87
C ARG A 5 30.90 -75.54 -3.65
N GLY A 6 32.08 -75.33 -3.09
CA GLY A 6 33.21 -76.17 -2.68
C GLY A 6 34.37 -75.21 -2.35
N ALA A 7 35.26 -75.61 -1.45
CA ALA A 7 36.14 -74.75 -0.69
C ALA A 7 37.51 -74.39 -1.33
N ASN A 8 38.13 -73.36 -0.73
CA ASN A 8 39.57 -73.14 -0.48
C ASN A 8 40.54 -72.73 -1.61
N ARG A 9 41.18 -71.56 -1.42
CA ARG A 9 42.65 -71.46 -1.20
C ARG A 9 43.11 -70.06 -0.76
N ARG A 10 43.82 -70.00 0.37
CA ARG A 10 44.65 -68.89 0.87
C ARG A 10 45.95 -68.77 0.06
N LYS A 11 46.47 -67.55 -0.14
CA LYS A 11 47.92 -67.23 -0.13
C LYS A 11 48.23 -65.73 0.10
N ARG A 12 48.93 -65.49 1.22
CA ARG A 12 49.88 -64.44 1.69
C ARG A 12 49.90 -62.98 1.17
N LYS A 13 49.96 -62.05 2.15
CA LYS A 13 50.44 -60.65 2.16
C LYS A 13 51.95 -60.51 1.82
N PRO A 14 52.45 -59.34 1.39
CA PRO A 14 52.91 -58.22 2.26
C PRO A 14 52.34 -56.86 1.76
N GLU A 15 52.40 -55.68 2.40
CA GLU A 15 53.24 -55.10 3.45
C GLU A 15 52.50 -53.87 4.05
N ARG A 16 52.96 -53.36 5.21
CA ARG A 16 52.32 -52.30 6.02
C ARG A 16 52.57 -50.87 5.48
N SER A 17 51.55 -50.02 5.56
CA SER A 17 51.69 -48.58 5.87
C SER A 17 50.50 -48.09 6.71
N LEU A 18 50.75 -47.06 7.53
CA LEU A 18 50.06 -46.57 8.74
C LEU A 18 48.74 -45.78 8.46
N PRO A 19 47.92 -45.46 9.48
CA PRO A 19 46.48 -45.24 9.33
C PRO A 19 46.13 -43.79 8.97
N ALA A 20 45.29 -43.61 7.95
CA ALA A 20 44.65 -42.33 7.65
C ALA A 20 43.19 -42.35 8.15
N GLN A 21 43.01 -41.72 9.32
CA GLN A 21 41.87 -40.92 9.74
C GLN A 21 40.45 -41.46 9.44
N ALA A 22 39.76 -41.82 10.52
CA ALA A 22 38.32 -41.95 10.56
C ALA A 22 37.66 -40.73 9.89
N GLN A 23 36.95 -40.97 8.78
CA GLN A 23 36.00 -40.01 8.27
C GLN A 23 34.89 -39.87 9.30
N ALA A 24 34.95 -38.75 10.05
CA ALA A 24 33.84 -38.28 10.85
C ALA A 24 32.60 -38.22 9.95
N GLN A 25 31.66 -39.14 10.17
CA GLN A 25 30.31 -38.96 9.67
C GLN A 25 29.82 -37.63 10.22
N ALA A 26 29.53 -36.70 9.32
CA ALA A 26 28.90 -35.43 9.68
C ALA A 26 27.64 -35.76 10.50
N PRO A 27 27.42 -35.06 11.63
CA PRO A 27 26.22 -35.28 12.42
C PRO A 27 25.00 -35.11 11.51
N PRO A 28 23.94 -35.93 11.67
CA PRO A 28 22.75 -35.78 10.87
C PRO A 28 22.25 -34.35 11.04
N VAL A 29 22.14 -33.64 9.92
CA VAL A 29 21.57 -32.29 9.86
C VAL A 29 20.24 -32.36 10.60
N PRO A 30 20.03 -31.57 11.68
CA PRO A 30 18.77 -31.56 12.38
C PRO A 30 17.67 -31.25 11.39
N GLN A 31 16.72 -32.17 11.23
CA GLN A 31 15.48 -31.86 10.52
C GLN A 31 14.78 -30.75 11.31
N PRO A 32 14.46 -29.59 10.72
CA PRO A 32 13.77 -28.54 11.45
C PRO A 32 12.37 -29.03 11.80
N LEU A 33 12.10 -29.17 13.10
CA LEU A 33 10.77 -29.20 13.66
C LEU A 33 10.06 -27.90 13.24
N ALA A 34 9.04 -28.02 12.37
CA ALA A 34 8.11 -26.97 11.91
C ALA A 34 8.66 -25.53 11.95
N GLY A 35 9.51 -25.17 10.97
CA GLY A 35 10.01 -23.81 10.82
C GLY A 35 8.89 -22.79 10.53
N ASP A 36 9.14 -21.51 10.84
CA ASP A 36 8.22 -20.42 10.53
C ASP A 36 7.87 -20.42 9.03
N TRP A 37 6.60 -20.16 8.71
CA TRP A 37 6.13 -20.09 7.32
C TRP A 37 6.99 -19.10 6.51
N TRP A 38 7.37 -17.96 7.11
CA TRP A 38 8.23 -16.97 6.47
C TRP A 38 9.58 -17.53 6.08
N ASP A 39 10.24 -18.34 6.93
CA ASP A 39 11.54 -18.96 6.60
C ASP A 39 11.45 -19.93 5.41
N ALA A 40 10.31 -20.61 5.25
CA ALA A 40 10.06 -21.45 4.09
C ALA A 40 9.78 -20.60 2.84
N PHE A 41 9.02 -19.52 2.98
CA PHE A 41 8.68 -18.61 1.88
C PHE A 41 9.90 -17.82 1.39
N SER A 42 10.66 -17.21 2.30
CA SER A 42 11.86 -16.40 2.02
C SER A 42 12.95 -17.20 1.33
N ARG A 43 13.13 -18.48 1.68
CA ARG A 43 14.05 -19.39 0.97
C ARG A 43 13.64 -19.62 -0.48
N ARG A 44 12.33 -19.74 -0.75
CA ARG A 44 11.82 -19.86 -2.13
C ARG A 44 12.05 -18.56 -2.90
N LEU A 45 11.80 -17.41 -2.26
CA LEU A 45 12.06 -16.10 -2.83
C LEU A 45 13.55 -15.93 -3.17
N ALA A 46 14.46 -16.26 -2.24
CA ALA A 46 15.91 -16.17 -2.41
C ALA A 46 16.47 -17.07 -3.53
N ALA A 47 15.86 -18.24 -3.77
CA ALA A 47 16.24 -19.12 -4.86
C ALA A 47 16.02 -18.51 -6.26
N GLY A 48 15.18 -17.47 -6.35
CA GLY A 48 14.85 -16.76 -7.59
C GLY A 48 15.72 -15.54 -7.92
N GLN A 49 16.83 -15.31 -7.21
CA GLN A 49 17.68 -14.11 -7.29
C GLN A 49 16.95 -12.76 -7.05
N PRO A 50 16.32 -12.55 -5.88
CA PRO A 50 15.66 -11.29 -5.55
C PRO A 50 16.68 -10.22 -5.14
N SER A 51 16.25 -8.95 -5.11
CA SER A 51 17.02 -7.86 -4.49
C SER A 51 17.27 -8.13 -2.99
N GLU A 52 18.35 -7.57 -2.42
CA GLU A 52 18.67 -7.71 -0.98
C GLU A 52 17.51 -7.27 -0.06
N GLU A 53 16.62 -6.40 -0.56
CA GLU A 53 15.44 -5.85 0.12
C GLU A 53 14.38 -6.90 0.50
N CYS A 54 14.42 -8.10 -0.12
CA CYS A 54 13.45 -9.17 0.11
C CYS A 54 13.83 -10.16 1.23
N GLN A 55 14.98 -9.97 1.90
CA GLN A 55 15.49 -10.92 2.90
C GLN A 55 14.79 -10.81 4.27
N ASN A 56 14.28 -9.62 4.61
CA ASN A 56 13.54 -9.39 5.84
C ASN A 56 12.03 -9.21 5.54
N PHE A 57 11.18 -9.76 6.41
CA PHE A 57 9.73 -9.71 6.30
C PHE A 57 9.23 -8.26 6.19
N GLU A 58 9.70 -7.41 7.10
CA GLU A 58 9.24 -6.03 7.21
C GLU A 58 9.72 -5.17 6.04
N THR A 59 10.90 -5.45 5.48
CA THR A 59 11.39 -4.74 4.28
C THR A 59 10.65 -5.20 3.02
N ALA A 60 10.35 -6.50 2.91
CA ALA A 60 9.64 -7.07 1.78
C ALA A 60 8.18 -6.60 1.68
N PHE A 61 7.47 -6.59 2.81
CA PHE A 61 6.04 -6.26 2.84
C PHE A 61 5.73 -4.85 3.33
N LYS A 62 6.73 -4.12 3.87
CA LYS A 62 6.55 -2.79 4.48
C LYS A 62 5.42 -2.76 5.52
N MET A 63 5.30 -3.85 6.27
CA MET A 63 4.32 -4.03 7.34
C MET A 63 4.84 -5.08 8.33
N SER A 64 4.33 -5.01 9.55
CA SER A 64 4.59 -5.98 10.61
C SER A 64 3.91 -7.33 10.36
N ARG A 65 4.43 -8.38 11.01
CA ARG A 65 3.81 -9.72 10.99
C ARG A 65 2.37 -9.69 11.50
N LYS A 66 2.11 -8.89 12.54
CA LYS A 66 0.75 -8.69 13.11
C LYS A 66 -0.24 -8.20 12.05
N THR A 67 0.15 -7.20 11.27
CA THR A 67 -0.70 -6.66 10.20
C THR A 67 -0.92 -7.68 9.09
N PHE A 68 0.13 -8.39 8.68
CA PHE A 68 0.01 -9.44 7.68
C PHE A 68 -0.93 -10.57 8.11
N ASP A 69 -0.80 -11.04 9.35
CA ASP A 69 -1.65 -12.10 9.89
C ASP A 69 -3.11 -11.62 9.99
N TYR A 70 -3.33 -10.35 10.38
CA TYR A 70 -4.65 -9.72 10.32
C TYR A 70 -5.22 -9.73 8.90
N LEU A 71 -4.46 -9.28 7.90
CA LEU A 71 -4.87 -9.29 6.49
C LEU A 71 -5.25 -10.69 6.01
N CYS A 72 -4.42 -11.68 6.32
CA CYS A 72 -4.69 -13.07 5.99
C CYS A 72 -6.01 -13.54 6.63
N SER A 73 -6.23 -13.23 7.91
CA SER A 73 -7.47 -13.59 8.62
C SER A 73 -8.71 -12.90 8.04
N LEU A 74 -8.58 -11.62 7.66
CA LEU A 74 -9.66 -10.78 7.15
C LEU A 74 -10.23 -11.31 5.84
N ILE A 75 -9.36 -11.78 4.93
CA ILE A 75 -9.76 -12.20 3.59
C ILE A 75 -9.90 -13.72 3.43
N LYS A 76 -9.42 -14.53 4.38
CA LYS A 76 -9.23 -16.00 4.25
C LYS A 76 -10.41 -16.73 3.60
N GLY A 77 -11.63 -16.46 4.08
CA GLY A 77 -12.84 -17.14 3.63
C GLY A 77 -13.15 -16.89 2.15
N ASP A 78 -13.25 -15.62 1.75
CA ASP A 78 -13.56 -15.26 0.36
C ASP A 78 -12.40 -15.54 -0.58
N PHE A 79 -11.18 -15.30 -0.11
CA PHE A 79 -9.97 -15.50 -0.89
C PHE A 79 -9.79 -16.97 -1.25
N THR A 80 -10.03 -17.89 -0.30
CA THR A 80 -10.01 -19.33 -0.56
C THR A 80 -11.11 -19.73 -1.55
N ARG A 81 -12.34 -19.25 -1.35
CA ARG A 81 -13.47 -19.54 -2.27
C ARG A 81 -13.20 -19.05 -3.70
N LYS A 82 -12.66 -17.84 -3.85
CA LYS A 82 -12.37 -17.23 -5.15
C LYS A 82 -11.18 -17.86 -5.87
N THR A 83 -10.25 -18.47 -5.13
CA THR A 83 -9.07 -19.14 -5.68
C THR A 83 -9.27 -20.65 -5.91
N GLN A 84 -10.29 -21.27 -5.29
CA GLN A 84 -10.66 -22.68 -5.47
C GLN A 84 -10.86 -23.09 -6.93
N SER A 85 -11.41 -22.21 -7.78
CA SER A 85 -11.63 -22.53 -9.20
C SER A 85 -10.33 -22.64 -10.01
N PHE A 86 -9.23 -22.07 -9.52
CA PHE A 86 -7.92 -22.11 -10.17
C PHE A 86 -7.04 -23.28 -9.70
N ARG A 87 -7.61 -24.19 -8.88
CA ARG A 87 -7.01 -25.41 -8.31
C ARG A 87 -5.50 -25.46 -8.48
N ASN A 88 -4.82 -24.86 -7.50
CA ASN A 88 -3.40 -24.99 -7.23
C ASN A 88 -2.53 -24.07 -8.09
N PHE A 89 -2.55 -22.77 -7.77
CA PHE A 89 -1.33 -22.00 -7.95
C PHE A 89 -0.20 -22.76 -7.27
N ARG A 90 0.84 -23.05 -8.03
CA ARG A 90 1.99 -23.81 -7.56
C ARG A 90 3.24 -22.99 -7.77
N PHE A 91 4.15 -23.07 -6.81
CA PHE A 91 5.52 -22.66 -7.00
C PHE A 91 6.20 -23.55 -8.06
N GLY A 92 7.37 -23.13 -8.55
CA GLY A 92 8.17 -23.93 -9.49
C GLY A 92 8.52 -25.33 -8.97
N ASP A 93 8.56 -25.52 -7.64
CA ASP A 93 8.78 -26.81 -6.95
C ASP A 93 7.50 -27.69 -6.87
N LYS A 94 6.40 -27.27 -7.50
CA LYS A 94 5.07 -27.91 -7.52
C LYS A 94 4.32 -27.88 -6.18
N VAL A 95 4.82 -27.17 -5.16
CA VAL A 95 4.09 -26.96 -3.90
C VAL A 95 2.91 -26.03 -4.12
N ILE A 96 1.75 -26.39 -3.59
CA ILE A 96 0.52 -25.61 -3.68
C ILE A 96 0.64 -24.39 -2.76
N LEU A 97 0.31 -23.21 -3.27
CA LEU A 97 0.32 -21.99 -2.47
C LEU A 97 -0.83 -21.99 -1.47
N GLY A 98 -0.50 -21.80 -0.19
CA GLY A 98 -1.45 -21.47 0.87
C GLY A 98 -2.10 -20.10 0.70
N VAL A 99 -2.92 -19.68 1.66
CA VAL A 99 -3.51 -18.33 1.65
C VAL A 99 -2.42 -17.29 1.90
N GLU A 100 -1.56 -17.58 2.88
CA GLU A 100 -0.44 -16.75 3.30
C GLU A 100 0.55 -16.56 2.14
N ASP A 101 0.88 -17.63 1.40
CA ASP A 101 1.75 -17.56 0.21
C ASP A 101 1.17 -16.64 -0.88
N GLN A 102 -0.13 -16.76 -1.14
CA GLN A 102 -0.80 -15.96 -2.17
C GLN A 102 -0.93 -14.49 -1.77
N VAL A 103 -1.22 -14.22 -0.50
CA VAL A 103 -1.22 -12.85 0.05
C VAL A 103 0.17 -12.24 -0.05
N ALA A 104 1.22 -13.00 0.30
CA ALA A 104 2.60 -12.56 0.16
C ALA A 104 2.97 -12.22 -1.28
N VAL A 105 2.61 -13.07 -2.24
CA VAL A 105 2.84 -12.80 -3.67
C VAL A 105 2.11 -11.52 -4.13
N ALA A 106 0.86 -11.32 -3.69
CA ALA A 106 0.11 -10.11 -4.03
C ALA A 106 0.73 -8.86 -3.40
N LEU A 107 1.11 -8.91 -2.13
CA LEU A 107 1.74 -7.80 -1.41
C LEU A 107 3.09 -7.44 -2.01
N LEU A 108 3.95 -8.42 -2.30
CA LEU A 108 5.24 -8.17 -2.98
C LEU A 108 5.03 -7.40 -4.27
N ARG A 109 4.02 -7.75 -5.07
CA ARG A 109 3.72 -6.99 -6.28
C ARG A 109 3.35 -5.54 -6.01
N LEU A 110 2.60 -5.27 -4.94
CA LEU A 110 2.21 -3.91 -4.59
C LEU A 110 3.38 -3.12 -3.99
N THR A 111 4.22 -3.75 -3.17
CA THR A 111 5.32 -3.10 -2.45
C THR A 111 6.56 -2.86 -3.29
N THR A 112 6.93 -3.79 -4.18
CA THR A 112 8.11 -3.66 -5.06
C THR A 112 7.80 -2.94 -6.37
N GLY A 113 6.54 -3.00 -6.82
CA GLY A 113 6.14 -2.45 -8.12
C GLY A 113 6.74 -3.18 -9.32
N GLU A 114 7.36 -4.34 -9.11
CA GLU A 114 7.97 -5.11 -10.17
C GLU A 114 6.97 -5.66 -11.19
N SER A 115 7.48 -5.93 -12.40
CA SER A 115 6.68 -6.56 -13.44
C SER A 115 6.21 -7.96 -13.03
N LEU A 116 5.05 -8.38 -13.56
CA LEU A 116 4.51 -9.73 -13.34
C LEU A 116 5.49 -10.84 -13.75
N LEU A 117 6.39 -10.55 -14.71
CA LEU A 117 7.42 -11.48 -15.18
C LEU A 117 8.55 -11.63 -14.16
N SER A 118 8.98 -10.53 -13.54
CA SER A 118 10.04 -10.53 -12.53
C SER A 118 9.62 -11.34 -11.30
N ILE A 119 8.42 -11.03 -10.78
CA ILE A 119 7.83 -11.76 -9.65
C ILE A 119 7.56 -13.22 -10.02
N GLY A 120 7.07 -13.48 -11.23
CA GLY A 120 6.88 -14.84 -11.74
C GLY A 120 8.18 -15.64 -11.76
N THR A 121 9.29 -15.01 -12.14
CA THR A 121 10.63 -15.64 -12.16
C THR A 121 11.08 -15.98 -10.73
N CYS A 122 10.85 -15.08 -9.77
CA CYS A 122 11.20 -15.31 -8.36
C CYS A 122 10.54 -16.57 -7.77
N PHE A 123 9.29 -16.85 -8.17
CA PHE A 123 8.51 -17.96 -7.63
C PHE A 123 8.38 -19.19 -8.56
N GLY A 124 8.95 -19.11 -9.77
CA GLY A 124 8.75 -20.12 -10.82
C GLY A 124 7.28 -20.23 -11.27
N MET A 125 6.58 -19.09 -11.29
CA MET A 125 5.14 -18.98 -11.59
C MET A 125 4.90 -18.23 -12.91
N ASN A 126 3.86 -18.62 -13.63
CA ASN A 126 3.43 -17.88 -14.81
C ASN A 126 2.90 -16.47 -14.43
N HIS A 127 3.21 -15.45 -15.24
CA HIS A 127 2.75 -14.08 -15.01
C HIS A 127 1.21 -13.96 -14.88
N SER A 128 0.46 -14.83 -15.57
CA SER A 128 -1.00 -14.92 -15.46
C SER A 128 -1.46 -15.38 -14.08
N ALA A 129 -0.71 -16.27 -13.43
CA ALA A 129 -0.98 -16.70 -12.06
C ALA A 129 -0.79 -15.55 -11.06
N ILE A 130 0.33 -14.82 -11.17
CA ILE A 130 0.61 -13.64 -10.32
C ILE A 130 -0.48 -12.58 -10.51
N SER A 131 -0.89 -12.32 -11.76
CA SER A 131 -1.96 -11.38 -12.09
C SER A 131 -3.29 -11.78 -11.45
N ASN A 132 -3.67 -13.06 -11.57
CA ASN A 132 -4.90 -13.58 -10.97
C ASN A 132 -4.87 -13.54 -9.45
N ILE A 133 -3.78 -13.97 -8.81
CA ILE A 133 -3.62 -13.91 -7.34
C ILE A 133 -3.79 -12.48 -6.85
N THR A 134 -3.07 -11.54 -7.47
CA THR A 134 -3.12 -10.13 -7.07
C THR A 134 -4.53 -9.55 -7.25
N TRP A 135 -5.19 -9.90 -8.36
CA TRP A 135 -6.55 -9.41 -8.61
C TRP A 135 -7.57 -9.96 -7.61
N ARG A 136 -7.50 -11.25 -7.28
CA ARG A 136 -8.38 -11.86 -6.27
C ARG A 136 -8.12 -11.28 -4.88
N PHE A 137 -6.88 -10.93 -4.59
CA PHE A 137 -6.50 -10.28 -3.34
C PHE A 137 -7.16 -8.90 -3.23
N ILE A 138 -7.03 -8.08 -4.27
CA ILE A 138 -7.67 -6.75 -4.36
C ILE A 138 -9.19 -6.87 -4.22
N GLU A 139 -9.83 -7.78 -4.94
CA GLU A 139 -11.28 -7.98 -4.83
C GLU A 139 -11.73 -8.36 -3.42
N CYS A 140 -10.99 -9.22 -2.71
CA CYS A 140 -11.33 -9.59 -1.34
C CYS A 140 -11.10 -8.43 -0.37
N LEU A 141 -10.05 -7.65 -0.58
CA LEU A 141 -9.75 -6.49 0.24
C LEU A 141 -10.85 -5.43 0.11
N GLU A 142 -11.29 -5.12 -1.11
CA GLU A 142 -12.39 -4.17 -1.33
C GLU A 142 -13.72 -4.62 -0.70
N GLU A 143 -14.00 -5.92 -0.67
CA GLU A 143 -15.22 -6.43 -0.05
C GLU A 143 -15.16 -6.40 1.48
N ARG A 144 -13.98 -6.65 2.07
CA ARG A 144 -13.83 -6.88 3.52
C ARG A 144 -13.25 -5.72 4.30
N ALA A 145 -12.46 -4.86 3.66
CA ALA A 145 -11.72 -3.80 4.34
C ALA A 145 -12.37 -2.41 4.24
N THR A 146 -13.53 -2.27 3.59
CA THR A 146 -14.20 -0.95 3.44
C THR A 146 -14.50 -0.24 4.75
N CYS A 147 -14.64 -0.97 5.87
CA CYS A 147 -14.77 -0.38 7.19
C CYS A 147 -13.56 0.47 7.62
N HIS A 148 -12.38 0.21 7.04
CA HIS A 148 -11.15 0.96 7.32
C HIS A 148 -11.09 2.30 6.57
N LEU A 149 -11.90 2.50 5.51
CA LEU A 149 -11.97 3.75 4.75
C LEU A 149 -13.40 4.28 4.79
N LYS A 150 -13.71 4.96 5.90
CA LYS A 150 -15.01 5.58 6.17
C LYS A 150 -14.84 7.04 6.57
N TRP A 151 -15.88 7.82 6.29
CA TRP A 151 -16.01 9.16 6.83
C TRP A 151 -16.22 9.07 8.36
N PRO A 152 -15.56 9.91 9.17
CA PRO A 152 -15.66 9.84 10.62
C PRO A 152 -17.09 10.12 11.11
N ASP A 153 -17.44 9.47 12.21
CA ASP A 153 -18.64 9.81 12.98
C ASP A 153 -18.43 11.10 13.80
N PRO A 154 -19.47 11.68 14.42
CA PRO A 154 -19.34 12.96 15.13
C PRO A 154 -18.31 12.96 16.27
N GLU A 155 -18.10 11.83 16.95
CA GLU A 155 -17.14 11.72 18.06
C GLU A 155 -15.70 11.68 17.53
N GLU A 156 -15.46 10.85 16.51
CA GLU A 156 -14.17 10.80 15.81
C GLU A 156 -13.86 12.15 15.15
N MET A 157 -14.87 12.81 14.57
CA MET A 157 -14.73 14.14 13.96
C MET A 157 -14.32 15.20 14.99
N ALA A 158 -14.88 15.17 16.20
CA ALA A 158 -14.46 16.08 17.26
C ALA A 158 -12.97 15.91 17.61
N THR A 159 -12.48 14.67 17.62
CA THR A 159 -11.06 14.35 17.85
C THR A 159 -10.18 14.86 16.71
N ILE A 160 -10.59 14.66 15.46
CA ILE A 160 -9.89 15.17 14.27
C ILE A 160 -9.74 16.69 14.32
N LYS A 161 -10.83 17.40 14.61
CA LYS A 161 -10.83 18.87 14.72
C LYS A 161 -9.88 19.36 15.79
N ALA A 162 -9.94 18.75 16.98
CA ALA A 162 -9.04 19.10 18.08
C ALA A 162 -7.57 18.86 17.75
N LYS A 163 -7.24 17.82 16.95
CA LYS A 163 -5.87 17.56 16.49
C LYS A 163 -5.39 18.62 15.49
N PHE A 164 -6.19 18.99 14.48
CA PHE A 164 -5.81 20.05 13.53
C PHE A 164 -5.64 21.41 14.22
N GLU A 165 -6.53 21.75 15.14
CA GLU A 165 -6.43 22.99 15.89
C GLU A 165 -5.17 23.02 16.76
N ARG A 166 -4.86 21.92 17.45
CA ARG A 166 -3.65 21.80 18.28
C ARG A 166 -2.37 21.86 17.45
N ASN A 167 -2.32 21.15 16.32
CA ASN A 167 -1.09 20.92 15.57
C ASN A 167 -0.81 22.04 14.56
N GLN A 168 -1.84 22.59 13.92
CA GLN A 168 -1.70 23.61 12.86
C GLN A 168 -2.43 24.92 13.17
N GLY A 169 -3.18 25.02 14.26
CA GLY A 169 -3.87 26.26 14.65
C GLY A 169 -5.09 26.57 13.78
N LEU A 170 -5.68 25.57 13.12
CA LEU A 170 -6.89 25.71 12.32
C LEU A 170 -8.12 25.15 13.05
N PRO A 171 -8.99 26.02 13.62
CA PRO A 171 -10.19 25.60 14.32
C PRO A 171 -11.22 25.01 13.35
N ASN A 172 -11.97 24.00 13.81
CA ASN A 172 -13.03 23.30 13.06
C ASN A 172 -12.62 22.68 11.70
N CYS A 173 -11.31 22.55 11.45
CA CYS A 173 -10.77 21.86 10.28
C CYS A 173 -10.96 20.35 10.41
N CYS A 174 -11.46 19.71 9.36
CA CYS A 174 -11.87 18.30 9.35
C CYS A 174 -10.98 17.42 8.47
N GLY A 175 -10.02 18.00 7.75
CA GLY A 175 -9.19 17.27 6.80
C GLY A 175 -8.50 18.18 5.79
N ALA A 176 -7.60 17.58 5.01
CA ALA A 176 -6.98 18.20 3.86
C ALA A 176 -7.25 17.37 2.60
N ILE A 177 -7.53 18.04 1.48
CA ILE A 177 -7.74 17.43 0.17
C ILE A 177 -6.59 17.80 -0.76
N ASP A 178 -6.10 16.80 -1.49
CA ASP A 178 -5.13 17.00 -2.55
C ASP A 178 -5.27 15.89 -3.61
N THR A 179 -4.63 16.09 -4.75
CA THR A 179 -4.54 15.08 -5.81
C THR A 179 -3.12 14.61 -6.02
N THR A 180 -2.98 13.45 -6.67
CA THR A 180 -1.69 12.99 -7.16
C THR A 180 -1.84 12.21 -8.46
N HIS A 181 -0.85 12.33 -9.33
CA HIS A 181 -0.80 11.64 -10.61
C HIS A 181 -0.09 10.28 -10.48
N ILE A 182 -0.75 9.21 -10.91
CA ILE A 182 -0.16 7.88 -11.05
C ILE A 182 0.24 7.70 -12.52
N LEU A 183 1.54 7.58 -12.77
CA LEU A 183 2.08 7.54 -14.12
C LEU A 183 1.77 6.21 -14.81
N MET A 184 1.43 6.28 -16.10
CA MET A 184 1.09 5.14 -16.93
C MET A 184 1.78 5.24 -18.28
N CYS A 185 2.40 4.16 -18.75
CA CYS A 185 2.86 4.08 -20.13
C CYS A 185 1.71 3.60 -21.02
N SER A 186 1.03 4.52 -21.71
CA SER A 186 -0.02 4.20 -22.67
C SER A 186 0.54 4.24 -24.10
N SER A 187 0.68 3.08 -24.75
CA SER A 187 0.99 3.00 -26.19
C SER A 187 -0.25 2.66 -27.04
N ALA A 188 -1.44 2.55 -26.42
CA ALA A 188 -2.62 1.97 -27.07
C ALA A 188 -3.40 2.98 -27.92
N GLN A 189 -3.20 4.29 -27.70
CA GLN A 189 -3.81 5.35 -28.49
C GLN A 189 -2.78 6.46 -28.70
N PRO A 190 -2.07 6.47 -29.85
CA PRO A 190 -1.07 7.50 -30.16
C PRO A 190 -1.60 8.95 -30.12
N ASN A 191 -2.93 9.13 -30.12
CA ASN A 191 -3.60 10.42 -30.30
C ASN A 191 -4.60 10.78 -29.18
N SER A 192 -4.58 10.10 -28.02
CA SER A 192 -5.50 10.42 -26.92
C SER A 192 -4.85 11.33 -25.90
N ASN A 193 -5.04 12.64 -26.07
CA ASN A 193 -4.54 13.66 -25.14
C ASN A 193 -5.26 13.65 -23.78
N VAL A 194 -6.29 12.81 -23.62
CA VAL A 194 -7.13 12.73 -22.42
C VAL A 194 -6.33 12.30 -21.18
N TRP A 195 -5.27 11.52 -21.35
CA TRP A 195 -4.47 11.03 -20.22
C TRP A 195 -3.22 11.88 -19.98
N LEU A 196 -2.96 12.90 -20.80
CA LEU A 196 -1.78 13.74 -20.67
C LEU A 196 -2.01 14.78 -19.56
N ASP A 197 -1.13 14.76 -18.57
CA ASP A 197 -1.04 15.82 -17.56
C ASP A 197 -0.34 17.07 -18.10
N GLY A 198 -0.22 18.08 -17.23
CA GLY A 198 0.46 19.35 -17.55
C GLY A 198 1.94 19.19 -17.94
N GLU A 199 2.56 18.05 -17.64
CA GLU A 199 3.93 17.72 -18.03
C GLU A 199 4.01 16.84 -19.29
N ASN A 200 2.88 16.64 -19.99
CA ASN A 200 2.76 15.80 -21.16
C ASN A 200 3.10 14.32 -20.89
N LYS A 201 2.89 13.85 -19.65
CA LYS A 201 3.00 12.45 -19.25
C LYS A 201 1.61 11.85 -19.15
N ASN A 202 1.49 10.57 -19.53
CA ASN A 202 0.25 9.85 -19.38
C ASN A 202 0.04 9.47 -17.90
N SER A 203 -1.03 9.94 -17.28
CA SER A 203 -1.28 9.70 -15.86
C SER A 203 -2.77 9.57 -15.52
N MET A 204 -3.03 8.90 -14.40
CA MET A 204 -4.34 8.74 -13.80
C MET A 204 -4.34 9.48 -12.47
N VAL A 205 -5.37 10.29 -12.22
CA VAL A 205 -5.46 11.09 -11.00
C VAL A 205 -6.12 10.30 -9.88
N LEU A 206 -5.53 10.42 -8.70
CA LEU A 206 -6.06 10.03 -7.40
C LEU A 206 -6.33 11.31 -6.60
N GLN A 207 -7.57 11.55 -6.19
CA GLN A 207 -7.95 12.59 -5.24
C GLN A 207 -8.26 11.95 -3.89
N THR A 208 -7.76 12.54 -2.80
CA THR A 208 -7.98 12.01 -1.46
C THR A 208 -8.25 13.11 -0.45
N VAL A 209 -9.15 12.83 0.50
CA VAL A 209 -9.29 13.60 1.74
C VAL A 209 -8.60 12.82 2.85
N VAL A 210 -7.71 13.49 3.59
CA VAL A 210 -6.87 12.91 4.63
C VAL A 210 -7.04 13.67 5.95
N ASP A 211 -6.98 12.94 7.06
CA ASP A 211 -7.07 13.50 8.42
C ASP A 211 -5.67 13.75 9.03
N PRO A 212 -5.56 14.27 10.28
CA PRO A 212 -4.29 14.61 10.92
C PRO A 212 -3.34 13.43 11.09
N ASP A 213 -3.86 12.21 11.15
CA ASP A 213 -3.10 10.97 11.36
C ASP A 213 -2.70 10.33 10.02
N MET A 214 -2.77 11.10 8.92
CA MET A 214 -2.49 10.66 7.55
C MET A 214 -3.44 9.54 7.06
N ARG A 215 -4.62 9.38 7.69
CA ARG A 215 -5.59 8.37 7.29
C ARG A 215 -6.44 8.87 6.13
N PHE A 216 -6.65 8.02 5.12
CA PHE A 216 -7.54 8.31 4.00
C PHE A 216 -9.01 8.22 4.45
N ARG A 217 -9.76 9.33 4.33
CA ARG A 217 -11.18 9.44 4.70
C ARG A 217 -12.11 9.41 3.50
N ASP A 218 -11.64 9.87 2.35
CA ASP A 218 -12.34 9.76 1.07
C ASP A 218 -11.31 9.58 -0.04
N VAL A 219 -11.62 8.73 -1.03
CA VAL A 219 -10.70 8.39 -2.13
C VAL A 219 -11.50 8.31 -3.41
N VAL A 220 -11.03 9.03 -4.43
CA VAL A 220 -11.56 9.00 -5.79
C VAL A 220 -10.40 8.77 -6.75
N SER A 221 -10.44 7.67 -7.49
CA SER A 221 -9.40 7.30 -8.46
C SER A 221 -10.02 6.98 -9.82
N GLY A 222 -9.19 6.96 -10.87
CA GLY A 222 -9.63 6.59 -12.22
C GLY A 222 -9.87 7.74 -13.18
N TRP A 223 -9.63 8.98 -12.74
CA TRP A 223 -9.78 10.14 -13.60
C TRP A 223 -8.56 10.34 -14.50
N PRO A 224 -8.74 10.84 -15.73
CA PRO A 224 -7.63 11.14 -16.62
C PRO A 224 -6.77 12.30 -16.13
N GLY A 225 -5.44 12.23 -16.38
CA GLY A 225 -4.45 13.25 -16.01
C GLY A 225 -4.68 14.63 -16.63
N SER A 226 -5.48 14.73 -17.69
CA SER A 226 -5.81 16.02 -18.30
C SER A 226 -6.89 16.80 -17.56
N LEU A 227 -7.56 16.18 -16.58
CA LEU A 227 -8.61 16.84 -15.82
C LEU A 227 -8.01 17.66 -14.67
N ASP A 228 -8.58 18.83 -14.45
CA ASP A 228 -8.28 19.69 -13.32
C ASP A 228 -8.92 19.15 -12.03
N ASP A 229 -8.28 19.44 -10.89
CA ASP A 229 -8.73 18.98 -9.57
C ASP A 229 -10.15 19.46 -9.25
N SER A 230 -10.53 20.65 -9.75
CA SER A 230 -11.86 21.22 -9.57
C SER A 230 -12.95 20.39 -10.27
N CYS A 231 -12.67 19.88 -11.47
CA CYS A 231 -13.57 18.99 -12.20
C CYS A 231 -13.71 17.65 -11.50
N ILE A 232 -12.59 17.06 -11.07
CA ILE A 232 -12.57 15.80 -10.31
C ILE A 232 -13.36 15.96 -8.99
N LEU A 233 -13.20 17.08 -8.29
CA LEU A 233 -13.96 17.37 -7.09
C LEU A 233 -15.46 17.39 -7.39
N ARG A 234 -15.91 18.12 -8.41
CA ARG A 234 -17.34 18.27 -8.73
C ARG A 234 -18.02 16.95 -9.12
N THR A 235 -17.28 15.99 -9.67
CA THR A 235 -17.79 14.66 -10.02
C THR A 235 -17.73 13.67 -8.85
N SER A 236 -16.97 13.98 -7.79
CA SER A 236 -16.80 13.11 -6.62
C SER A 236 -18.11 12.88 -5.85
N CYS A 237 -18.21 11.70 -5.20
CA CYS A 237 -19.29 11.44 -4.25
C CYS A 237 -19.21 12.39 -3.05
N PHE A 238 -17.99 12.69 -2.59
CA PHE A 238 -17.68 13.64 -1.52
C PHE A 238 -18.38 14.99 -1.73
N TYR A 239 -18.15 15.62 -2.88
CA TYR A 239 -18.75 16.91 -3.23
C TYR A 239 -20.28 16.86 -3.17
N ARG A 240 -20.91 15.82 -3.74
CA ARG A 240 -22.38 15.67 -3.70
C ARG A 240 -22.91 15.54 -2.28
N LEU A 241 -22.19 14.85 -1.39
CA LEU A 241 -22.59 14.69 0.01
C LEU A 241 -22.46 16.00 0.79
N CYS A 242 -21.40 16.78 0.56
CA CYS A 242 -21.25 18.10 1.16
C CYS A 242 -22.32 19.07 0.65
N GLN A 243 -22.62 19.07 -0.65
CA GLN A 243 -23.68 19.92 -1.23
C GLN A 243 -25.09 19.59 -0.71
N LYS A 244 -25.34 18.32 -0.38
CA LYS A 244 -26.60 17.89 0.25
C LYS A 244 -26.66 18.17 1.75
N GLY A 245 -25.60 18.71 2.36
CA GLY A 245 -25.52 18.87 3.81
C GLY A 245 -25.52 17.53 4.54
N SER A 246 -24.90 16.49 3.97
CA SER A 246 -24.72 15.19 4.61
C SER A 246 -23.31 15.00 5.19
N ARG A 247 -22.37 15.89 4.86
CA ARG A 247 -21.00 15.95 5.39
C ARG A 247 -20.62 17.42 5.64
N LEU A 248 -19.71 17.64 6.60
CA LEU A 248 -19.20 18.97 6.97
C LEU A 248 -20.31 19.97 7.33
N THR A 249 -21.22 19.54 8.22
CA THR A 249 -22.39 20.33 8.63
C THR A 249 -22.23 20.98 9.99
N GLY A 250 -21.24 20.57 10.78
CA GLY A 250 -21.00 21.10 12.12
C GLY A 250 -20.64 22.59 12.09
N GLN A 251 -20.94 23.27 13.20
CA GLN A 251 -20.59 24.66 13.42
C GLN A 251 -19.95 24.80 14.80
N MET A 252 -19.03 25.73 14.92
CA MET A 252 -18.31 26.01 16.16
C MET A 252 -18.16 27.52 16.34
N GLU A 253 -18.41 28.01 17.54
CA GLU A 253 -18.10 29.38 17.94
C GLU A 253 -16.60 29.52 18.14
N LEU A 254 -16.01 30.57 17.57
CA LEU A 254 -14.60 30.87 17.80
C LEU A 254 -14.39 31.43 19.21
N PRO A 255 -13.50 30.82 20.03
CA PRO A 255 -13.19 31.36 21.35
C PRO A 255 -12.54 32.75 21.25
N GLY A 256 -13.10 33.74 21.96
CA GLY A 256 -12.48 35.07 22.09
C GLY A 256 -12.84 36.08 21.00
N GLU A 257 -13.67 35.73 20.02
CA GLU A 257 -14.28 36.70 19.12
C GLU A 257 -15.62 37.22 19.65
N SER A 258 -16.10 38.34 19.09
CA SER A 258 -17.44 38.87 19.33
C SER A 258 -18.48 37.76 19.22
N ALA A 259 -19.41 37.68 20.18
CA ALA A 259 -20.50 36.71 20.14
C ALA A 259 -21.19 36.71 18.75
N GLY A 260 -21.08 35.60 18.01
CA GLY A 260 -21.64 35.44 16.67
C GLY A 260 -20.67 34.97 15.57
N SER A 261 -19.36 34.95 15.79
CA SER A 261 -18.38 34.40 14.83
C SER A 261 -18.42 32.87 14.81
N MET A 262 -19.24 32.31 13.91
CA MET A 262 -19.40 30.87 13.69
C MET A 262 -18.52 30.40 12.54
N VAL A 263 -17.72 29.37 12.77
CA VAL A 263 -16.96 28.67 11.73
C VAL A 263 -17.62 27.33 11.46
N ARG A 264 -17.89 27.03 10.18
CA ARG A 264 -18.42 25.73 9.74
C ARG A 264 -17.32 24.69 9.71
N GLU A 265 -17.68 23.42 9.72
CA GLU A 265 -16.74 22.36 9.39
C GLU A 265 -16.23 22.56 7.95
N TYR A 266 -14.92 22.50 7.76
CA TYR A 266 -14.31 22.62 6.46
C TYR A 266 -13.11 21.69 6.32
N ILE A 267 -12.71 21.46 5.08
CA ILE A 267 -11.41 20.88 4.74
C ILE A 267 -10.56 21.92 4.02
N VAL A 268 -9.24 21.75 4.02
CA VAL A 268 -8.33 22.64 3.28
C VAL A 268 -7.93 22.01 1.94
N GLY A 269 -7.97 22.79 0.87
CA GLY A 269 -7.50 22.41 -0.45
C GLY A 269 -6.49 23.41 -0.99
N ASP A 270 -5.79 23.02 -2.05
CA ASP A 270 -4.83 23.87 -2.72
C ASP A 270 -5.50 25.01 -3.56
N PRO A 271 -4.70 25.88 -4.20
CA PRO A 271 -5.19 26.92 -5.10
C PRO A 271 -5.99 26.46 -6.32
N SER A 272 -5.87 25.21 -6.76
CA SER A 272 -6.55 24.67 -7.96
C SER A 272 -8.02 24.37 -7.68
N TYR A 273 -8.38 24.20 -6.40
CA TYR A 273 -9.75 24.02 -5.96
C TYR A 273 -10.54 25.35 -5.89
N PRO A 274 -11.87 25.30 -6.05
CA PRO A 274 -12.72 26.44 -5.79
C PRO A 274 -12.88 26.66 -4.28
N LEU A 275 -12.98 27.92 -3.85
CA LEU A 275 -13.41 28.26 -2.50
C LEU A 275 -14.90 27.92 -2.33
N LEU A 276 -15.25 27.08 -1.34
CA LEU A 276 -16.62 26.66 -1.05
C LEU A 276 -16.91 26.81 0.45
N PRO A 277 -18.19 26.78 0.89
CA PRO A 277 -18.55 26.89 2.31
C PRO A 277 -17.93 25.82 3.24
N TRP A 278 -17.40 24.74 2.67
CA TRP A 278 -16.79 23.60 3.35
C TRP A 278 -15.39 23.26 2.81
N LEU A 279 -14.85 24.05 1.87
CA LEU A 279 -13.51 23.87 1.29
C LEU A 279 -12.77 25.20 1.25
N MET A 280 -11.74 25.32 2.08
CA MET A 280 -10.93 26.53 2.20
C MET A 280 -9.65 26.44 1.37
N THR A 281 -9.40 27.47 0.56
CA THR A 281 -8.19 27.63 -0.24
C THR A 281 -7.38 28.83 0.26
N PRO A 282 -6.06 28.88 0.01
CA PRO A 282 -5.22 29.94 0.55
C PRO A 282 -5.50 31.27 -0.17
N TYR A 283 -5.22 32.40 0.50
CA TYR A 283 -5.27 33.72 -0.14
C TYR A 283 -4.19 33.83 -1.21
N GLN A 284 -4.54 34.33 -2.40
CA GLN A 284 -3.63 34.45 -3.56
C GLN A 284 -3.31 35.90 -3.94
N GLU A 285 -3.69 36.87 -3.11
CA GLU A 285 -3.47 38.30 -3.38
C GLU A 285 -1.98 38.67 -3.29
N HIS A 286 -1.54 39.66 -4.09
CA HIS A 286 -0.13 40.09 -4.12
C HIS A 286 0.37 40.75 -2.82
N CYS A 287 -0.49 41.50 -2.14
CA CYS A 287 -0.16 42.23 -0.91
C CYS A 287 -1.06 41.74 0.23
N LEU A 288 -0.62 40.69 0.92
CA LEU A 288 -1.35 40.09 2.03
C LEU A 288 -1.16 40.88 3.33
N SER A 289 -2.24 41.04 4.10
CA SER A 289 -2.13 41.50 5.48
C SER A 289 -1.40 40.46 6.34
N SER A 290 -0.87 40.86 7.49
CA SER A 290 -0.19 39.94 8.42
C SER A 290 -1.07 38.75 8.81
N GLU A 291 -2.37 38.96 8.96
CA GLU A 291 -3.35 37.91 9.31
C GLU A 291 -3.53 36.90 8.18
N LYS A 292 -3.62 37.36 6.91
CA LYS A 292 -3.73 36.48 5.74
C LYS A 292 -2.45 35.67 5.51
N VAL A 293 -1.28 36.27 5.76
CA VAL A 293 0.01 35.55 5.71
C VAL A 293 0.04 34.44 6.75
N GLU A 294 -0.36 34.74 7.99
CA GLU A 294 -0.39 33.74 9.06
C GLU A 294 -1.42 32.64 8.78
N PHE A 295 -2.60 32.97 8.26
CA PHE A 295 -3.57 31.98 7.79
C PHE A 295 -2.97 31.07 6.71
N ASN A 296 -2.36 31.65 5.67
CA ASN A 296 -1.73 30.88 4.59
C ASN A 296 -0.62 29.96 5.09
N LYS A 297 0.15 30.39 6.10
CA LYS A 297 1.17 29.56 6.75
C LYS A 297 0.55 28.33 7.43
N ARG A 298 -0.51 28.51 8.21
CA ARG A 298 -1.25 27.41 8.88
C ARG A 298 -1.95 26.49 7.89
N HIS A 299 -2.54 27.08 6.85
CA HIS A 299 -3.16 26.36 5.73
C HIS A 299 -2.14 25.48 5.00
N ALA A 300 -0.97 26.02 4.66
CA ALA A 300 0.11 25.26 4.04
C ALA A 300 0.60 24.12 4.96
N ALA A 301 0.80 24.38 6.25
CA ALA A 301 1.17 23.35 7.22
C ALA A 301 0.12 22.23 7.33
N THR A 302 -1.16 22.57 7.23
CA THR A 302 -2.25 21.58 7.25
C THR A 302 -2.27 20.75 5.96
N ARG A 303 -2.01 21.39 4.81
CA ARG A 303 -1.88 20.69 3.52
C ARG A 303 -0.70 19.72 3.47
N MET A 304 0.37 19.99 4.21
CA MET A 304 1.49 19.03 4.28
C MET A 304 1.03 17.65 4.73
N VAL A 305 -0.03 17.53 5.55
CA VAL A 305 -0.54 16.24 6.02
C VAL A 305 -1.01 15.35 4.87
N VAL A 306 -1.82 15.87 3.94
CA VAL A 306 -2.30 15.11 2.78
C VAL A 306 -1.17 14.84 1.77
N GLN A 307 -0.25 15.80 1.60
CA GLN A 307 0.91 15.63 0.72
C GLN A 307 1.85 14.53 1.24
N SER A 308 2.12 14.51 2.54
CA SER A 308 2.89 13.45 3.21
C SER A 308 2.18 12.10 3.12
N ALA A 309 0.86 12.05 3.31
CA ALA A 309 0.11 10.80 3.16
C ALA A 309 0.20 10.23 1.73
N LEU A 310 0.07 11.07 0.70
CA LEU A 310 0.20 10.67 -0.71
C LEU A 310 1.64 10.26 -1.06
N ALA A 311 2.64 10.96 -0.52
CA ALA A 311 4.04 10.60 -0.69
C ALA A 311 4.33 9.23 -0.06
N ASN A 312 3.92 9.01 1.19
CA ASN A 312 4.05 7.75 1.91
C ASN A 312 3.32 6.61 1.20
N LEU A 313 2.12 6.87 0.64
CA LEU A 313 1.39 5.89 -0.16
C LEU A 313 2.23 5.41 -1.36
N LYS A 314 2.81 6.32 -2.12
CA LYS A 314 3.65 5.98 -3.29
C LYS A 314 4.97 5.33 -2.89
N GLU A 315 5.59 5.79 -1.80
CA GLU A 315 6.83 5.20 -1.31
C GLU A 315 6.61 3.79 -0.77
N ARG A 316 5.50 3.54 -0.09
CA ARG A 316 5.20 2.20 0.40
C ARG A 316 4.81 1.27 -0.75
N TRP A 317 3.86 1.69 -1.56
CA TRP A 317 3.32 0.90 -2.66
C TRP A 317 3.98 1.32 -3.97
N GLN A 318 5.18 0.79 -4.25
CA GLN A 318 5.97 1.16 -5.43
C GLN A 318 5.25 0.91 -6.75
N VAL A 319 4.23 0.04 -6.77
CA VAL A 319 3.31 -0.12 -7.91
C VAL A 319 2.64 1.20 -8.33
N LEU A 320 2.54 2.18 -7.43
CA LEU A 320 1.97 3.51 -7.66
C LEU A 320 3.02 4.59 -7.98
N LYS A 321 4.31 4.32 -7.71
CA LYS A 321 5.42 5.26 -7.94
C LYS A 321 6.03 5.12 -9.33
N GLY A 322 6.14 3.88 -9.82
CA GLY A 322 6.70 3.58 -11.15
C GLY A 322 5.76 3.93 -12.30
N GLU A 323 6.31 3.96 -13.52
CA GLU A 323 5.50 4.04 -14.74
C GLU A 323 4.86 2.66 -15.01
N LEU A 324 3.57 2.54 -14.73
CA LEU A 324 2.86 1.30 -15.01
C LEU A 324 2.78 1.05 -16.50
N TRP A 325 3.35 -0.04 -16.98
CA TRP A 325 3.31 -0.37 -18.41
C TRP A 325 1.94 -0.94 -18.80
N ARG A 326 1.19 -0.19 -19.62
CA ARG A 326 -0.13 -0.57 -20.15
C ARG A 326 -1.10 -1.14 -19.09
N PRO A 327 -1.37 -0.42 -18.00
CA PRO A 327 -2.31 -0.89 -17.00
C PRO A 327 -3.71 -0.98 -17.61
N ASP A 328 -4.46 -1.99 -17.17
CA ASP A 328 -5.89 -2.03 -17.40
C ASP A 328 -6.52 -0.84 -16.65
N LYS A 329 -7.12 0.07 -17.43
CA LYS A 329 -7.70 1.34 -16.93
C LYS A 329 -8.87 1.12 -15.97
N HIS A 330 -9.49 -0.06 -15.98
CA HIS A 330 -10.55 -0.43 -15.04
C HIS A 330 -10.00 -1.11 -13.77
N ARG A 331 -8.80 -1.71 -13.85
CA ARG A 331 -8.14 -2.35 -12.70
C ARG A 331 -7.29 -1.39 -11.89
N LEU A 332 -6.62 -0.44 -12.53
CA LEU A 332 -5.75 0.51 -11.84
C LEU A 332 -6.46 1.32 -10.72
N PRO A 333 -7.68 1.85 -10.93
CA PRO A 333 -8.40 2.56 -9.87
C PRO A 333 -8.61 1.70 -8.62
N ARG A 334 -8.86 0.40 -8.82
CA ARG A 334 -9.05 -0.61 -7.78
C ARG A 334 -7.75 -0.99 -7.07
N ILE A 335 -6.64 -1.06 -7.81
CA ILE A 335 -5.28 -1.20 -7.22
C ILE A 335 -4.96 0.00 -6.31
N ILE A 336 -5.21 1.22 -6.80
CA ILE A 336 -4.99 2.45 -6.02
C ILE A 336 -5.83 2.42 -4.74
N TYR A 337 -7.12 2.13 -4.87
CA TYR A 337 -8.04 2.06 -3.73
C TYR A 337 -7.63 0.99 -2.71
N ALA A 338 -7.19 -0.19 -3.17
CA ALA A 338 -6.64 -1.23 -2.31
C ALA A 338 -5.38 -0.77 -1.54
N CYS A 339 -4.49 -0.02 -2.17
CA CYS A 339 -3.31 0.55 -1.49
C CYS A 339 -3.72 1.55 -0.39
N CYS A 340 -4.73 2.39 -0.62
CA CYS A 340 -5.30 3.27 0.41
C CYS A 340 -5.90 2.46 1.57
N LEU A 341 -6.64 1.38 1.28
CA LEU A 341 -7.20 0.48 2.30
C LEU A 341 -6.12 -0.18 3.15
N LEU A 342 -5.08 -0.74 2.52
CA LEU A 342 -3.94 -1.33 3.24
C LEU A 342 -3.25 -0.31 4.14
N THR A 343 -3.10 0.93 3.66
CA THR A 343 -2.50 2.03 4.45
C THR A 343 -3.34 2.34 5.68
N ASN A 344 -4.66 2.42 5.55
CA ASN A 344 -5.53 2.63 6.71
C ASN A 344 -5.51 1.44 7.69
N ILE A 345 -5.44 0.19 7.19
CA ILE A 345 -5.31 -1.00 8.06
C ILE A 345 -4.03 -0.92 8.88
N MET A 346 -2.92 -0.51 8.28
CA MET A 346 -1.65 -0.33 8.98
C MET A 346 -1.76 0.75 10.06
N ILE A 347 -2.44 1.87 9.77
CA ILE A 347 -2.71 2.91 10.76
C ILE A 347 -3.57 2.36 11.92
N ASP A 348 -4.64 1.62 11.62
CA ASP A 348 -5.53 1.02 12.63
C ASP A 348 -4.83 0.04 13.56
N LEU A 349 -3.82 -0.66 13.06
CA LEU A 349 -3.06 -1.64 13.84
C LEU A 349 -1.82 -1.04 14.52
N GLU A 350 -1.63 0.27 14.38
CA GLU A 350 -0.48 1.04 14.87
C GLU A 350 0.85 0.46 14.34
N ASP A 351 0.87 0.12 13.05
CA ASP A 351 2.02 -0.50 12.41
C ASP A 351 3.14 0.51 12.18
N ALA A 352 4.09 0.52 13.12
CA ALA A 352 5.23 1.44 13.12
C ALA A 352 6.42 0.96 12.29
N VAL A 353 6.25 0.00 11.36
CA VAL A 353 7.33 -0.38 10.43
C VAL A 353 7.73 0.88 9.64
N ARG A 354 8.88 1.43 10.03
CA ARG A 354 9.43 2.69 9.54
C ARG A 354 9.84 2.48 8.09
N ASP A 355 9.11 3.11 7.18
CA ASP A 355 9.69 3.49 5.88
C ASP A 355 10.85 4.46 6.22
N GLY A 356 12.05 4.19 5.71
CA GLY A 356 13.30 4.84 6.11
C GLY A 356 13.40 6.36 5.87
N MET A 357 12.28 7.04 5.61
CA MET A 357 12.23 8.43 5.17
C MET A 357 11.61 9.40 6.21
N LEU A 358 10.94 8.91 7.26
CA LEU A 358 10.39 9.79 8.31
C LEU A 358 11.43 10.35 9.29
N ALA A 359 12.70 9.96 9.20
CA ALA A 359 13.77 10.52 10.02
C ALA A 359 14.12 11.99 9.68
N LEU A 360 13.54 12.59 8.63
CA LEU A 360 13.82 13.97 8.21
C LEU A 360 12.77 14.99 8.64
N LEU A 361 11.65 14.57 9.25
CA LEU A 361 10.63 15.50 9.75
C LEU A 361 10.66 15.69 11.27
N ASP A 362 11.51 14.95 12.00
CA ASP A 362 11.82 15.18 13.42
C ASP A 362 13.00 16.14 13.65
N ILE A 363 13.47 16.82 12.59
CA ILE A 363 14.47 17.89 12.69
C ILE A 363 13.98 19.10 11.90
N THR A 364 13.07 19.90 12.49
CA THR A 364 13.17 21.37 12.53
C THR A 364 12.05 21.99 13.35
#